data_AF-A0A1M4ZPK1-F1
#
_entry.id   AF-A0A1M4ZPK1-F1
#
_cell.length_a   1.000
_cell.length_b   1.000
_cell.length_c   1.000
_cell.angle_alpha   90.00
_cell.angle_beta   90.00
_cell.angle_gamma   90.00
#
_symmetry.space_group_name_H-M   'P 1'
#
loop_
_entity.id
_entity.type
_entity.pdbx_description
1 polymer ?
#
loop_
_entity_poly.entity_id
_entity_poly.type
_entity_poly.pdbx_seq_one_letter_code
_entity_poly.pdbx_strand_id
1 'polypeptide(L)'
;MFQEYEQIEQQIAEHQARIEELQEQMARAERKKEGVIAFDKALVNLAAEYQMDERELYVARGEQIVEWLVSQLNDEDAPDYVQTLKARVARTLKKGSEAPRRARRVSANGSSEPKLEVGHYRNPYTGGTVEKKKRNPKQLNQWVEEHGLEIVKEWKI
;
A
#
# COMPACT_ATOMS: atom_id res chain seq x y z
N MET A 1 -43.50 -14.89 34.68
CA MET A 1 -43.18 -16.32 34.46
C MET A 1 -43.19 -16.68 32.98
N PHE A 2 -44.24 -16.39 32.19
CA PHE A 2 -44.22 -16.69 30.74
C PHE A 2 -43.67 -15.57 29.83
N GLN A 3 -43.70 -14.31 30.27
CA GLN A 3 -43.21 -13.17 29.48
C GLN A 3 -41.69 -13.20 29.22
N GLU A 4 -40.88 -13.66 30.19
CA GLU A 4 -39.43 -13.80 30.00
C GLU A 4 -39.10 -14.87 28.96
N TYR A 5 -39.88 -15.96 28.93
CA TYR A 5 -39.72 -17.01 27.94
C TYR A 5 -40.05 -16.50 26.52
N GLU A 6 -41.16 -15.80 26.34
CA GLU A 6 -41.53 -15.17 25.06
C GLU A 6 -40.49 -14.14 24.58
N GLN A 7 -39.92 -13.35 25.50
CA GLN A 7 -38.84 -12.41 25.17
C GLN A 7 -37.57 -13.12 24.70
N ILE A 8 -37.21 -14.23 25.35
CA ILE A 8 -36.05 -15.05 24.95
C ILE A 8 -36.30 -15.67 23.56
N GLU A 9 -37.50 -16.17 23.28
CA GLU A 9 -37.84 -16.71 21.96
C GLU A 9 -37.74 -15.65 20.86
N GLN A 10 -38.22 -14.43 21.12
CA GLN A 10 -38.09 -13.31 20.17
C GLN A 10 -36.62 -12.96 19.89
N GLN A 11 -35.79 -12.87 20.94
CA GLN A 11 -34.35 -12.60 20.77
C GLN A 11 -33.63 -13.71 19.99
N ILE A 12 -33.98 -14.97 20.23
CA ILE A 12 -33.43 -16.10 19.47
C ILE A 12 -33.82 -15.98 17.99
N ALA A 13 -35.08 -15.66 17.69
CA ALA A 13 -35.54 -15.49 16.31
C ALA A 13 -34.83 -14.32 15.61
N GLU A 14 -34.67 -13.18 16.28
CA GLU A 14 -33.93 -12.03 15.76
C GLU A 14 -32.46 -12.37 15.49
N HIS A 15 -31.79 -13.07 16.40
CA HIS A 15 -30.41 -13.50 16.20
C HIS A 15 -30.26 -14.51 15.07
N GLN A 16 -31.20 -15.44 14.92
CA GLN A 16 -31.20 -16.39 13.81
C GLN A 16 -31.35 -15.68 12.46
N ALA A 17 -32.29 -14.74 12.36
CA ALA A 17 -32.44 -13.92 11.15
C ALA A 17 -31.18 -13.12 10.85
N ARG A 18 -30.52 -12.56 11.87
CA ARG A 18 -29.26 -11.82 11.69
C ARG A 18 -28.11 -12.73 11.25
N ILE A 19 -28.04 -13.95 11.77
CA ILE A 19 -27.05 -14.95 11.36
C ILE A 19 -27.24 -15.31 9.89
N GLU A 20 -28.48 -15.56 9.46
CA GLU A 20 -28.79 -15.88 8.06
C GLU A 20 -28.40 -14.72 7.13
N GLU A 21 -28.73 -13.48 7.49
CA GLU A 21 -28.34 -12.30 6.73
C GLU A 21 -26.81 -12.17 6.60
N LEU A 22 -26.07 -12.37 7.70
CA LEU A 22 -24.62 -12.32 7.69
C LEU A 22 -24.01 -13.46 6.85
N GLN A 23 -24.59 -14.65 6.90
CA GLN A 23 -24.16 -15.77 6.06
C GLN A 23 -24.37 -15.48 4.58
N GLU A 24 -25.49 -14.86 4.20
CA GLU A 24 -25.70 -14.41 2.83
C GLU A 24 -24.68 -13.33 2.42
N GLN A 25 -24.40 -12.37 3.30
CA GLN A 25 -23.40 -11.33 3.04
C GLN A 25 -22.01 -11.95 2.85
N MET A 26 -21.64 -12.93 3.67
CA MET A 26 -20.39 -13.68 3.52
C MET A 26 -20.34 -14.42 2.18
N ALA A 27 -21.40 -15.14 1.81
CA ALA A 27 -21.46 -15.86 0.54
C ALA A 27 -21.36 -14.91 -0.66
N ARG A 28 -22.01 -13.74 -0.59
CA ARG A 28 -21.92 -12.69 -1.61
C ARG A 28 -20.50 -12.11 -1.70
N ALA A 29 -19.85 -11.89 -0.55
CA ALA A 29 -18.48 -11.40 -0.51
C ALA A 29 -17.48 -12.41 -1.10
N GLU A 30 -17.59 -13.69 -0.75
CA GLU A 30 -16.72 -14.73 -1.31
C GLU A 30 -16.92 -14.87 -2.82
N ARG A 31 -18.17 -14.85 -3.30
CA ARG A 31 -18.45 -14.87 -4.74
C ARG A 31 -17.85 -13.68 -5.48
N LYS A 32 -17.87 -12.48 -4.89
CA LYS A 32 -17.22 -11.30 -5.47
C LYS A 32 -15.71 -11.49 -5.56
N LYS A 33 -15.09 -12.01 -4.50
CA LYS A 33 -13.65 -12.29 -4.45
C LYS A 33 -13.24 -13.32 -5.50
N GLU A 34 -13.98 -14.42 -5.62
CA GLU A 34 -13.77 -15.41 -6.69
C GLU A 34 -13.93 -14.78 -8.08
N GLY A 35 -14.94 -13.92 -8.25
CA GLY A 35 -15.17 -13.17 -9.48
C GLY A 35 -13.99 -12.29 -9.89
N VAL A 36 -13.36 -11.59 -8.93
CA VAL A 36 -12.15 -10.78 -9.20
C VAL A 36 -10.99 -11.66 -9.67
N ILE A 37 -10.77 -12.82 -9.04
CA ILE A 37 -9.71 -13.76 -9.44
C ILE A 37 -9.99 -14.33 -10.85
N ALA A 38 -11.24 -14.67 -11.15
CA ALA A 38 -11.63 -15.17 -12.46
C ALA A 38 -11.48 -14.10 -13.55
N PHE A 39 -11.84 -12.85 -13.24
CA PHE A 39 -11.70 -11.71 -14.14
C PHE A 39 -10.23 -11.44 -14.47
N ASP A 40 -9.35 -11.44 -13.47
CA ASP A 40 -7.91 -11.27 -13.65
C ASP A 40 -7.30 -12.35 -14.57
N LYS A 41 -7.64 -13.62 -14.32
CA LYS A 41 -7.23 -14.73 -15.19
C LYS A 41 -7.73 -14.57 -16.62
N ALA A 42 -8.97 -14.11 -16.80
CA ALA A 42 -9.54 -13.87 -18.12
C ALA A 42 -8.79 -12.74 -18.86
N LEU A 43 -8.43 -11.66 -18.16
CA LEU A 43 -7.61 -10.58 -18.73
C LEU A 43 -6.23 -11.08 -19.18
N VAL A 44 -5.55 -11.88 -18.36
CA VAL A 44 -4.24 -12.46 -18.73
C VAL A 44 -4.34 -13.34 -19.98
N ASN A 45 -5.37 -14.20 -20.05
CA ASN A 45 -5.57 -15.06 -21.21
C ASN A 45 -5.88 -14.25 -22.46
N LEU A 46 -6.72 -13.22 -22.35
CA LEU A 46 -7.05 -12.33 -23.46
C LEU A 46 -5.81 -11.55 -23.92
N ALA A 47 -5.01 -11.03 -23.00
CA ALA A 47 -3.76 -10.37 -23.32
C ALA A 47 -2.83 -11.31 -24.11
N ALA A 48 -2.72 -12.58 -23.71
CA ALA A 48 -1.93 -13.57 -24.43
C ALA A 48 -2.48 -13.88 -25.84
N GLU A 49 -3.80 -14.02 -25.99
CA GLU A 49 -4.46 -14.28 -27.28
C GLU A 49 -4.18 -13.17 -28.30
N TYR A 50 -4.26 -11.91 -27.86
CA TYR A 50 -4.07 -10.74 -28.71
C TYR A 50 -2.62 -10.22 -28.72
N GLN A 51 -1.69 -10.94 -28.07
CA GLN A 51 -0.27 -10.55 -27.94
C GLN A 51 -0.08 -9.14 -27.35
N MET A 52 -0.94 -8.79 -26.40
CA MET A 52 -0.93 -7.51 -25.71
C MET A 52 -0.24 -7.61 -24.35
N ASP A 53 0.34 -6.50 -23.92
CA ASP A 53 0.79 -6.30 -22.55
C ASP A 53 -0.33 -5.65 -21.72
N GLU A 54 -0.44 -6.01 -20.44
CA GLU A 54 -1.36 -5.39 -19.48
C GLU A 54 -1.22 -3.85 -19.46
N ARG A 55 0.00 -3.33 -19.66
CA ARG A 55 0.23 -1.88 -19.75
C ARG A 55 -0.55 -1.21 -20.87
N GLU A 56 -0.75 -1.89 -21.99
CA GLU A 56 -1.49 -1.36 -23.12
C GLU A 56 -2.98 -1.22 -22.78
N LEU A 57 -3.51 -2.12 -21.94
CA LEU A 57 -4.86 -1.98 -21.39
C LEU A 57 -4.98 -0.73 -20.50
N TYR A 58 -4.00 -0.48 -19.63
CA TYR A 58 -4.01 0.73 -18.79
C TYR A 58 -3.95 2.00 -19.61
N VAL A 59 -3.18 2.02 -20.69
CA VAL A 59 -3.12 3.16 -21.63
C VAL A 59 -4.45 3.34 -22.33
N ALA A 60 -5.05 2.26 -22.87
CA ALA A 60 -6.33 2.32 -23.55
C ALA A 60 -7.48 2.77 -22.63
N ARG A 61 -7.39 2.47 -21.33
CA ARG A 61 -8.36 2.86 -20.30
C ARG A 61 -8.00 4.14 -19.56
N GLY A 62 -6.90 4.81 -19.96
CA GLY A 62 -6.31 5.90 -19.18
C GLY A 62 -7.29 7.02 -18.86
N GLU A 63 -8.07 7.49 -19.85
CA GLU A 63 -9.08 8.55 -19.64
C GLU A 63 -10.14 8.14 -18.62
N GLN A 64 -10.64 6.91 -18.72
CA GLN A 64 -11.66 6.38 -17.82
C GLN A 64 -11.13 6.19 -16.40
N ILE A 65 -9.87 5.75 -16.27
CA ILE A 65 -9.20 5.64 -14.97
C ILE A 65 -9.07 7.03 -14.33
N VAL A 66 -8.66 8.05 -15.11
CA VAL A 66 -8.53 9.41 -14.62
C VAL A 66 -9.88 9.98 -14.20
N GLU A 67 -10.92 9.84 -15.03
CA GLU A 67 -12.28 10.31 -14.71
C GLU A 67 -12.79 9.65 -13.42
N TRP A 68 -12.64 8.33 -13.31
CA TRP A 68 -13.02 7.58 -12.11
C TRP A 68 -12.25 8.04 -10.87
N LEU A 69 -10.95 8.28 -10.96
CA LEU A 69 -10.15 8.79 -9.84
C LEU A 69 -10.54 10.23 -9.45
N VAL A 70 -10.78 11.10 -10.43
CA VAL A 70 -11.16 12.49 -10.20
C VAL A 70 -12.51 12.58 -9.50
N SER A 71 -13.46 11.72 -9.86
CA SER A 71 -14.78 11.67 -9.22
C SER A 71 -14.72 11.44 -7.71
N GLN A 72 -13.66 10.77 -7.23
CA GLN A 72 -13.47 10.43 -5.82
C GLN A 72 -12.65 11.47 -5.04
N LEU A 73 -12.11 12.50 -5.70
CA LEU A 73 -11.21 13.45 -5.03
C LEU A 73 -11.91 14.33 -3.99
N ASN A 74 -13.20 14.56 -4.12
CA ASN A 74 -13.98 15.38 -3.17
C ASN A 74 -14.85 14.54 -2.24
N ASP A 75 -14.76 13.22 -2.32
CA ASP A 75 -15.53 12.30 -1.47
C ASP A 75 -14.85 12.17 -0.09
N GLU A 76 -15.62 12.37 0.97
CA GLU A 76 -15.16 12.22 2.35
C GLU A 76 -14.96 10.74 2.73
N ASP A 77 -15.72 9.85 2.10
CA ASP A 77 -15.63 8.38 2.28
C ASP A 77 -14.74 7.73 1.21
N ALA A 78 -13.89 8.53 0.54
CA ALA A 78 -12.98 8.03 -0.48
C ALA A 78 -12.04 6.94 0.08
N PRO A 79 -11.79 5.86 -0.69
CA PRO A 79 -10.85 4.81 -0.27
C PRO A 79 -9.43 5.33 0.02
N ASP A 80 -8.70 4.66 0.91
CA ASP A 80 -7.34 5.05 1.35
C ASP A 80 -6.33 5.28 0.21
N TYR A 81 -6.47 4.56 -0.91
CA TYR A 81 -5.59 4.73 -2.05
C TYR A 81 -5.72 6.13 -2.68
N VAL A 82 -6.89 6.78 -2.58
CA VAL A 82 -7.14 8.13 -3.07
C VAL A 82 -6.33 9.14 -2.25
N GLN A 83 -6.33 8.99 -0.92
CA GLN A 83 -5.52 9.83 -0.03
C GLN A 83 -4.02 9.62 -0.29
N THR A 84 -3.61 8.37 -0.46
CA THR A 84 -2.22 8.01 -0.81
C THR A 84 -1.80 8.65 -2.13
N LEU A 85 -2.68 8.63 -3.14
CA LEU A 85 -2.44 9.24 -4.44
C LEU A 85 -2.28 10.76 -4.32
N LYS A 86 -3.20 11.45 -3.62
CA LYS A 86 -3.09 12.90 -3.34
C LYS A 86 -1.73 13.27 -2.74
N ALA A 87 -1.29 12.53 -1.71
CA ALA A 87 -0.02 12.77 -1.04
C ALA A 87 1.21 12.53 -1.94
N ARG A 88 1.16 11.54 -2.84
CA ARG A 88 2.26 11.26 -3.79
C ARG A 88 2.30 12.29 -4.92
N VAL A 89 1.15 12.68 -5.46
CA VAL A 89 1.04 13.71 -6.49
C VAL A 89 1.51 15.07 -5.95
N ALA A 90 1.08 15.48 -4.76
CA ALA A 90 1.54 16.72 -4.14
C ALA A 90 3.08 16.76 -3.94
N ARG A 91 3.67 15.64 -3.51
CA ARG A 91 5.14 15.52 -3.35
C ARG A 91 5.90 15.60 -4.67
N THR A 92 5.40 14.94 -5.72
CA THR A 92 6.04 14.95 -7.03
C THR A 92 5.95 16.32 -7.69
N LEU A 93 4.80 17.01 -7.58
CA LEU A 93 4.64 18.39 -8.06
C LEU A 93 5.58 19.37 -7.33
N LYS A 94 5.73 19.24 -6.01
CA LYS A 94 6.68 20.06 -5.22
C LYS A 94 8.14 19.79 -5.60
N LYS A 95 8.48 18.54 -5.92
CA LYS A 95 9.83 18.15 -6.37
C LYS A 95 10.13 18.62 -7.79
N GLY A 96 9.14 18.68 -8.66
CA GLY A 96 9.27 19.18 -10.04
C GLY A 96 9.35 20.71 -10.14
N SER A 97 8.74 21.45 -9.18
CA SER A 97 8.83 22.91 -9.13
C SER A 97 10.12 23.43 -8.49
N GLU A 98 10.83 22.61 -7.73
CA GLU A 98 12.20 22.91 -7.32
C GLU A 98 13.16 22.62 -8.48
N ALA A 99 13.41 23.64 -9.31
CA ALA A 99 14.57 23.69 -10.22
C ALA A 99 15.83 23.17 -9.50
N PRO A 100 16.76 22.45 -10.18
CA PRO A 100 17.82 21.70 -9.54
C PRO A 100 18.61 22.65 -8.64
N ARG A 101 18.33 22.61 -7.34
CA ARG A 101 19.03 23.42 -6.37
C ARG A 101 20.46 22.91 -6.40
N ARG A 102 21.33 23.67 -7.07
CA ARG A 102 22.77 23.68 -6.88
C ARG A 102 23.02 23.34 -5.42
N ALA A 103 23.73 22.24 -5.19
CA ALA A 103 24.09 21.72 -3.90
C ALA A 103 24.52 22.85 -2.95
N ARG A 104 23.57 23.35 -2.16
CA ARG A 104 23.86 24.26 -1.07
C ARG A 104 24.18 23.34 0.09
N ARG A 105 25.47 23.18 0.36
CA ARG A 105 25.96 22.66 1.64
C ARG A 105 25.27 23.47 2.74
N VAL A 106 24.24 22.91 3.36
CA VAL A 106 23.71 23.43 4.61
C VAL A 106 24.28 22.53 5.70
N SER A 107 25.25 23.12 6.40
CA SER A 107 25.74 22.68 7.69
C SER A 107 24.60 22.55 8.68
N ALA A 108 24.62 21.44 9.41
CA ALA A 108 24.01 21.13 10.71
C ALA A 108 23.17 22.23 11.39
N ASN A 109 21.92 21.88 11.73
CA ASN A 109 21.55 21.69 13.14
C ASN A 109 20.18 21.01 13.32
N GLY A 110 20.17 19.96 14.15
CA GLY A 110 19.09 19.69 15.09
C GLY A 110 17.74 19.22 14.56
N SER A 111 17.62 17.94 14.20
CA SER A 111 16.49 17.12 14.67
C SER A 111 16.92 15.66 14.67
N SER A 112 16.49 14.96 15.71
CA SER A 112 16.84 13.60 16.10
C SER A 112 16.28 12.55 15.14
N GLU A 113 16.78 12.52 13.91
CA GLU A 113 16.59 11.37 13.03
C GLU A 113 17.48 10.23 13.52
N PRO A 114 16.93 9.03 13.77
CA PRO A 114 17.71 7.91 14.25
C PRO A 114 18.70 7.52 13.16
N LYS A 115 19.98 7.81 13.38
CA LYS A 115 21.05 7.40 12.47
C LYS A 115 21.42 5.96 12.77
N LEU A 116 21.78 5.19 11.73
CA LEU A 116 22.44 3.90 11.90
C LEU A 116 23.65 4.07 12.84
N GLU A 117 23.95 3.08 13.67
CA GLU A 117 25.12 3.13 14.52
C GLU A 117 26.41 2.86 13.73
N VAL A 118 27.56 3.18 14.32
CA VAL A 118 28.86 2.77 13.77
C VAL A 118 29.01 1.26 13.98
N GLY A 119 29.44 0.51 12.97
CA GLY A 119 29.54 -0.95 13.03
C GLY A 119 29.51 -1.63 11.67
N HIS A 120 29.51 -2.96 11.69
CA HIS A 120 29.39 -3.79 10.49
C HIS A 120 27.93 -4.11 10.24
N TYR A 121 27.50 -4.03 8.99
CA TYR A 121 26.16 -4.36 8.55
C TYR A 121 26.24 -5.45 7.51
N ARG A 122 25.40 -6.48 7.63
CA ARG A 122 25.31 -7.54 6.63
C ARG A 122 23.91 -7.65 6.10
N ASN A 123 23.77 -7.43 4.80
CA ASN A 123 22.49 -7.55 4.14
C ASN A 123 22.13 -9.06 4.01
N PRO A 124 20.98 -9.51 4.56
CA PRO A 124 20.56 -10.92 4.51
C PRO A 124 20.12 -11.36 3.11
N TYR A 125 19.71 -10.43 2.25
CA TYR A 125 19.23 -10.69 0.89
C TYR A 125 20.36 -10.82 -0.13
N THR A 126 21.44 -10.07 0.04
CA THR A 126 22.58 -10.05 -0.89
C THR A 126 23.84 -10.70 -0.32
N GLY A 127 23.87 -10.98 0.98
CA GLY A 127 25.04 -11.52 1.69
C GLY A 127 26.20 -10.54 1.83
N GLY A 128 26.10 -9.32 1.29
CA GLY A 128 27.15 -8.31 1.33
C GLY A 128 27.34 -7.74 2.73
N THR A 129 28.60 -7.50 3.11
CA THR A 129 28.97 -6.90 4.41
C THR A 129 29.62 -5.53 4.19
N VAL A 130 29.19 -4.54 4.96
CA VAL A 130 29.61 -3.15 4.83
C VAL A 130 29.89 -2.54 6.20
N GLU A 131 31.02 -1.85 6.33
CA GLU A 131 31.45 -1.21 7.58
C GLU A 131 31.11 0.30 7.57
N LYS A 132 30.35 0.75 8.57
CA LYS A 132 30.10 2.15 8.85
C LYS A 132 31.06 2.66 9.91
N LYS A 133 32.01 3.53 9.53
CA LYS A 133 32.99 4.16 10.44
C LYS A 133 32.56 5.54 10.97
N LYS A 134 32.14 6.44 10.08
CA LYS A 134 31.79 7.83 10.44
C LYS A 134 30.62 8.37 9.61
N ARG A 135 30.65 8.11 8.30
CA ARG A 135 29.53 8.35 7.37
C ARG A 135 29.01 7.02 6.86
N ASN A 136 27.75 6.97 6.47
CA ASN A 136 27.20 5.80 5.78
C ASN A 136 27.93 5.65 4.43
N PRO A 137 28.56 4.49 4.16
CA PRO A 137 29.05 4.17 2.82
C PRO A 137 27.88 4.07 1.83
N LYS A 138 28.16 4.28 0.53
CA LYS A 138 27.13 4.34 -0.53
C LYS A 138 26.22 3.11 -0.52
N GLN A 139 26.79 1.93 -0.33
CA GLN A 139 26.06 0.67 -0.31
C GLN A 139 25.08 0.59 0.88
N LEU A 140 25.46 1.11 2.05
CA LEU A 140 24.57 1.17 3.21
C LEU A 140 23.44 2.18 3.01
N ASN A 141 23.68 3.28 2.30
CA ASN A 141 22.61 4.22 1.93
C ASN A 141 21.63 3.59 0.93
N GLN A 142 22.12 2.85 -0.06
CA GLN A 142 21.27 2.11 -1.00
C GLN A 142 20.36 1.13 -0.25
N TRP A 143 20.90 0.36 0.70
CA TRP A 143 20.07 -0.53 1.52
C TRP A 143 19.01 0.22 2.34
N VAL A 144 19.35 1.38 2.90
CA VAL A 144 18.39 2.21 3.64
C VAL A 144 17.30 2.78 2.73
N GLU A 145 17.63 3.12 1.48
CA GLU A 145 16.68 3.58 0.47
C GLU A 145 15.76 2.45 -0.02
N GLU A 146 16.29 1.24 -0.17
CA GLU A 146 15.57 0.06 -0.68
C GLU A 146 14.70 -0.63 0.37
N HIS A 147 15.22 -0.80 1.58
CA HIS A 147 14.59 -1.58 2.64
C HIS A 147 14.12 -0.73 3.83
N GLY A 148 14.43 0.56 3.84
CA GLY A 148 14.08 1.44 4.95
C GLY A 148 15.07 1.36 6.12
N LEU A 149 15.15 2.46 6.88
CA LEU A 149 16.15 2.65 7.92
C LEU A 149 15.99 1.70 9.12
N GLU A 150 14.76 1.39 9.52
CA GLU A 150 14.49 0.52 10.68
C GLU A 150 14.91 -0.93 10.41
N ILE A 151 14.70 -1.43 9.19
CA ILE A 151 15.09 -2.79 8.79
C ILE A 151 16.62 -2.90 8.72
N VAL A 152 17.30 -1.89 8.16
CA VAL A 152 18.77 -1.91 8.04
C VAL A 152 19.46 -1.76 9.39
N LYS A 153 18.82 -1.16 10.41
CA LYS A 153 19.36 -1.13 11.79
C LYS A 153 19.55 -2.54 12.34
N GLU A 154 18.62 -3.45 12.06
CA GLU A 154 18.63 -4.83 12.57
C GLU A 154 19.70 -5.70 11.91
N TRP A 155 20.31 -5.24 10.82
CA TRP A 155 21.35 -5.96 10.08
C TRP A 155 22.76 -5.74 10.61
N LYS A 156 22.89 -5.01 11.72
CA LYS A 156 24.17 -4.80 12.41
C LYS A 156 24.65 -6.13 12.99
N ILE A 157 25.90 -6.49 12.69
CA ILE A 157 26.62 -7.63 13.29
C ILE A 157 27.61 -7.11 14.34
#